data_AF-A0A661BFN4-F1
#
_entry.id   AF-A0A661BFN4-F1
#
_cell.length_a   1.000
_cell.length_b   1.000
_cell.length_c   1.000
_cell.angle_alpha   90.00
_cell.angle_beta   90.00
_cell.angle_gamma   90.00
#
_symmetry.space_group_name_H-M   'P 1'
#
loop_
_entity.id
_entity.type
_entity.pdbx_description
1 polymer ?
#
loop_
_entity_poly.entity_id
_entity_poly.type
_entity_poly.pdbx_seq_one_letter_code
_entity_poly.pdbx_strand_id
1 'polypeptide(L)'
;MKKQQGKILLLLLIIILLIAVGIGVFFLIKHQASNRAIEKKKEQIETAFAFLKSHLVEHLPKDYDKEKAKRTLQEFKEAIYDGKAKADATLIPYVKEMLADGKVTKEEADEFFKRIKACY
;
A
#
# COMPACT_ATOMS: atom_id res chain seq x y z
N MET A 1 21.21 -13.67 0.95
CA MET A 1 19.79 -13.25 1.07
C MET A 1 19.57 -11.74 1.31
N LYS A 2 20.60 -10.89 1.48
CA LYS A 2 20.43 -9.44 1.79
C LYS A 2 19.85 -8.56 0.65
N LYS A 3 19.92 -8.98 -0.62
CA LYS A 3 19.44 -8.17 -1.78
C LYS A 3 17.91 -8.14 -1.94
N GLN A 4 17.18 -9.09 -1.36
CA GLN A 4 15.71 -9.18 -1.48
C GLN A 4 14.97 -8.34 -0.43
N GLN A 5 15.51 -8.25 0.79
CA GLN A 5 14.92 -7.51 1.92
C GLN A 5 14.77 -6.00 1.62
N GLY A 6 15.81 -5.37 1.08
CA GLY A 6 15.76 -3.94 0.72
C GLY A 6 14.69 -3.58 -0.33
N LYS A 7 14.25 -4.55 -1.15
CA LYS A 7 13.17 -4.32 -2.11
C LYS A 7 11.79 -4.33 -1.43
N ILE A 8 11.60 -5.13 -0.38
CA ILE A 8 10.33 -5.22 0.35
C ILE A 8 10.16 -4.05 1.33
N LEU A 9 11.25 -3.49 1.85
CA LEU A 9 11.15 -2.24 2.63
C LEU A 9 10.73 -1.04 1.76
N LEU A 10 11.33 -0.88 0.57
CA LEU A 10 10.96 0.18 -0.38
C LEU A 10 9.47 0.09 -0.76
N LEU A 11 8.99 -1.13 -0.87
CA LEU A 11 7.62 -1.52 -1.22
C LEU A 11 6.62 -1.09 -0.14
N LEU A 12 6.92 -1.40 1.12
CA LEU A 12 6.15 -0.99 2.28
C LEU A 12 6.10 0.54 2.40
N LEU A 13 7.21 1.25 2.10
CA LEU A 13 7.27 2.71 2.09
C LEU A 13 6.39 3.36 1.01
N ILE A 14 6.33 2.79 -0.18
CA ILE A 14 5.46 3.31 -1.26
C ILE A 14 3.99 3.07 -0.91
N ILE A 15 3.65 1.95 -0.28
CA ILE A 15 2.31 1.67 0.21
C ILE A 15 1.87 2.72 1.26
N ILE A 16 2.76 3.09 2.18
CA ILE A 16 2.52 4.15 3.18
C ILE A 16 2.26 5.50 2.52
N LEU A 17 3.06 5.87 1.51
CA LEU A 17 2.84 7.08 0.72
C LEU A 17 1.45 7.09 0.05
N LEU A 18 0.98 5.95 -0.43
CA LEU A 18 -0.34 5.81 -1.03
C LEU A 18 -1.48 5.97 -0.02
N ILE A 19 -1.33 5.43 1.20
CA ILE A 19 -2.30 5.63 2.29
C ILE A 19 -2.47 7.13 2.54
N ALA A 20 -1.37 7.87 2.70
CA ALA A 20 -1.40 9.31 2.95
C ALA A 20 -2.08 10.11 1.83
N VAL A 21 -1.79 9.80 0.56
CA VAL A 21 -2.45 10.44 -0.60
C VAL A 21 -3.93 10.07 -0.66
N GLY A 22 -4.25 8.81 -0.39
CA GLY A 22 -5.60 8.26 -0.35
C GLY A 22 -6.52 8.93 0.66
N ILE A 23 -6.05 9.08 1.90
CA ILE A 23 -6.76 9.81 2.95
C ILE A 23 -7.01 11.27 2.53
N GLY A 24 -6.02 11.89 1.88
CA GLY A 24 -6.18 13.23 1.30
C GLY A 24 -7.33 13.29 0.29
N VAL A 25 -7.47 12.30 -0.59
CA VAL A 25 -8.61 12.22 -1.53
C VAL A 25 -9.93 12.05 -0.81
N PHE A 26 -10.02 11.13 0.15
CA PHE A 26 -11.21 10.92 0.96
C PHE A 26 -11.66 12.21 1.65
N PHE A 27 -10.72 12.96 2.22
CA PHE A 27 -11.00 14.24 2.88
C PHE A 27 -11.47 15.30 1.88
N LEU A 28 -10.85 15.40 0.70
CA LEU A 28 -11.26 16.32 -0.36
C LEU A 28 -12.67 16.02 -0.88
N ILE A 29 -13.01 14.74 -1.05
CA ILE A 29 -14.36 14.30 -1.44
C ILE A 29 -15.38 14.68 -0.34
N LYS A 30 -15.05 14.40 0.92
CA LYS A 30 -15.92 14.68 2.06
C LYS A 30 -16.18 16.18 2.27
N HIS A 31 -15.21 17.03 1.95
CA HIS A 31 -15.28 18.49 2.13
C HIS A 31 -15.71 19.27 0.87
N GLN A 32 -16.29 18.60 -0.14
CA GLN A 32 -16.73 19.23 -1.40
C GLN A 32 -15.64 20.09 -2.09
N ALA A 33 -14.39 19.63 -2.06
CA ALA A 33 -13.32 20.29 -2.80
C ALA A 33 -13.59 20.24 -4.31
N SER A 34 -12.95 21.13 -5.09
CA SER A 34 -13.18 21.17 -6.54
C SER A 34 -12.87 19.83 -7.21
N ASN A 35 -13.72 19.43 -8.17
CA ASN A 35 -13.55 18.18 -8.92
C ASN A 35 -12.14 18.04 -9.52
N ARG A 36 -11.50 19.14 -9.91
CA ARG A 36 -10.14 19.14 -10.46
C ARG A 36 -9.08 18.72 -9.44
N ALA A 37 -9.21 19.11 -8.18
CA ALA A 37 -8.27 18.72 -7.12
C ALA A 37 -8.42 17.23 -6.77
N ILE A 38 -9.65 16.73 -6.76
CA ILE A 38 -9.97 15.31 -6.55
C ILE A 38 -9.38 14.47 -7.69
N GLU A 39 -9.63 14.83 -8.94
CA GLU A 39 -9.13 14.10 -10.10
C GLU A 39 -7.60 14.06 -10.16
N LYS A 40 -6.92 15.19 -9.88
CA LYS A 40 -5.45 15.22 -9.83
C LYS A 40 -4.88 14.26 -8.78
N LYS A 41 -5.57 14.12 -7.64
CA LYS A 41 -5.14 13.21 -6.57
C LYS A 41 -5.46 11.75 -6.87
N LYS A 42 -6.59 11.46 -7.52
CA LYS A 42 -6.89 10.12 -8.06
C LYS A 42 -5.84 9.69 -9.08
N GLU A 43 -5.44 10.58 -9.99
CA GLU A 43 -4.40 10.30 -10.99
C GLU A 43 -3.04 9.99 -10.35
N GLN A 44 -2.68 10.69 -9.27
CA GLN A 44 -1.49 10.38 -8.46
C GLN A 44 -1.58 8.99 -7.83
N ILE A 45 -2.75 8.61 -7.30
CA ILE A 45 -3.00 7.28 -6.75
C ILE A 45 -2.87 6.21 -7.84
N GLU A 46 -3.54 6.37 -8.98
CA GLU A 46 -3.49 5.42 -10.09
C GLU A 46 -2.07 5.25 -10.64
N THR A 47 -1.30 6.33 -10.77
CA THR A 47 0.11 6.27 -11.23
C THR A 47 0.97 5.45 -10.25
N ALA A 48 0.80 5.68 -8.95
CA ALA A 48 1.54 4.95 -7.94
C ALA A 48 1.09 3.48 -7.84
N PHE A 49 -0.20 3.18 -8.01
CA PHE A 49 -0.68 1.80 -8.10
C PHE A 49 -0.20 1.08 -9.37
N ALA A 50 -0.11 1.77 -10.50
CA ALA A 50 0.49 1.23 -11.71
C ALA A 50 1.98 0.89 -11.51
N PHE A 51 2.73 1.78 -10.84
CA PHE A 51 4.11 1.53 -10.44
C PHE A 51 4.24 0.34 -9.49
N LEU A 52 3.37 0.25 -8.47
CA LEU A 52 3.35 -0.91 -7.59
C LEU A 52 3.03 -2.17 -8.40
N LYS A 53 1.99 -2.19 -9.21
CA LYS A 53 1.64 -3.39 -9.98
C LYS A 53 2.78 -3.87 -10.88
N SER A 54 3.45 -2.97 -11.60
CA SER A 54 4.56 -3.33 -12.50
C SER A 54 5.83 -3.69 -11.73
N HIS A 55 6.25 -2.86 -10.78
CA HIS A 55 7.56 -3.02 -10.17
C HIS A 55 7.56 -4.03 -9.02
N LEU A 56 6.42 -4.22 -8.38
CA LEU A 56 6.31 -4.96 -7.13
C LEU A 56 5.96 -6.42 -7.38
N VAL A 57 4.83 -6.66 -8.05
CA VAL A 57 4.33 -8.00 -8.32
C VAL A 57 5.33 -8.78 -9.19
N GLU A 58 5.98 -8.11 -10.14
CA GLU A 58 6.95 -8.75 -11.01
C GLU A 58 8.23 -9.15 -10.28
N HIS A 59 8.65 -8.35 -9.30
CA HIS A 59 9.88 -8.56 -8.52
C HIS A 59 9.68 -9.35 -7.23
N LEU A 60 8.44 -9.78 -6.93
CA LEU A 60 8.18 -10.69 -5.83
C LEU A 60 8.97 -12.00 -6.04
N PRO A 61 9.46 -12.61 -4.94
CA PRO A 61 10.12 -13.91 -4.99
C PRO A 61 9.29 -14.96 -5.75
N LYS A 62 9.96 -15.92 -6.41
CA LYS A 62 9.26 -16.93 -7.24
C LYS A 62 8.33 -17.84 -6.42
N ASP A 63 8.64 -18.02 -5.15
CA ASP A 63 7.90 -18.76 -4.14
C ASP A 63 6.76 -17.94 -3.51
N TYR A 64 6.50 -16.73 -4.02
CA TYR A 64 5.47 -15.84 -3.53
C TYR A 64 4.22 -15.90 -4.42
N ASP A 65 3.04 -15.91 -3.81
CA ASP A 65 1.77 -15.87 -4.55
C ASP A 65 1.53 -14.47 -5.15
N LYS A 66 1.94 -14.31 -6.41
CA LYS A 66 1.79 -13.07 -7.17
C LYS A 66 0.33 -12.71 -7.43
N GLU A 67 -0.56 -13.68 -7.53
CA GLU A 67 -1.99 -13.44 -7.75
C GLU A 67 -2.66 -12.94 -6.48
N LYS A 68 -2.27 -13.47 -5.32
CA LYS A 68 -2.66 -12.90 -4.02
C LYS A 68 -2.17 -11.46 -3.89
N ALA A 69 -0.91 -11.19 -4.19
CA ALA A 69 -0.36 -9.83 -4.12
C ALA A 69 -1.10 -8.83 -5.04
N LYS A 70 -1.42 -9.23 -6.28
CA LYS A 70 -2.23 -8.41 -7.21
C LYS A 70 -3.61 -8.11 -6.64
N ARG A 71 -4.29 -9.13 -6.08
CA ARG A 71 -5.62 -8.97 -5.49
C ARG A 71 -5.60 -8.05 -4.27
N THR A 72 -4.69 -8.28 -3.32
CA THR A 72 -4.55 -7.42 -2.15
C THR A 72 -4.25 -5.98 -2.55
N LEU A 73 -3.40 -5.76 -3.56
CA LEU A 73 -3.11 -4.42 -4.06
C LEU A 73 -4.35 -3.75 -4.67
N GLN A 74 -5.16 -4.48 -5.43
CA GLN A 74 -6.42 -3.97 -5.99
C GLN A 74 -7.44 -3.65 -4.88
N GLU A 75 -7.65 -4.56 -3.94
CA GLU A 75 -8.52 -4.36 -2.77
C GLU A 75 -8.08 -3.14 -1.96
N PHE A 76 -6.78 -2.97 -1.78
CA PHE A 76 -6.22 -1.84 -1.07
C PHE A 76 -6.45 -0.50 -1.81
N LYS A 77 -6.40 -0.50 -3.14
CA LYS A 77 -6.74 0.69 -3.95
C LYS A 77 -8.18 1.13 -3.73
N GLU A 78 -9.11 0.19 -3.74
CA GLU A 78 -10.53 0.45 -3.49
C GLU A 78 -10.76 0.92 -2.05
N ALA A 79 -10.11 0.25 -1.10
CA ALA A 79 -10.20 0.57 0.32
C ALA A 79 -9.66 1.98 0.66
N ILE A 80 -8.66 2.48 -0.09
CA ILE A 80 -8.16 3.86 0.05
C ILE A 80 -9.27 4.89 -0.17
N TYR A 81 -10.12 4.69 -1.19
CA TYR A 81 -11.20 5.63 -1.51
C TYR A 81 -12.32 5.62 -0.47
N ASP A 82 -12.52 4.48 0.18
CA ASP A 82 -13.49 4.29 1.26
C ASP A 82 -12.96 4.75 2.63
N GLY A 83 -11.67 5.04 2.72
CA GLY A 83 -11.03 5.65 3.88
C GLY A 83 -10.23 4.68 4.76
N LYS A 84 -9.53 5.29 5.73
CA LYS A 84 -8.58 4.70 6.67
C LYS A 84 -8.91 3.27 7.14
N ALA A 85 -10.10 3.07 7.69
CA ALA A 85 -10.43 1.83 8.38
C ALA A 85 -10.42 0.63 7.44
N LYS A 86 -10.87 0.82 6.19
CA LYS A 86 -10.82 -0.24 5.18
C LYS A 86 -9.40 -0.46 4.69
N ALA A 87 -8.64 0.61 4.46
CA ALA A 87 -7.23 0.54 4.05
C ALA A 87 -6.37 -0.28 5.05
N ASP A 88 -6.53 -0.01 6.34
CA ASP A 88 -5.84 -0.73 7.42
C ASP A 88 -6.29 -2.21 7.47
N ALA A 89 -7.58 -2.47 7.30
CA ALA A 89 -8.16 -3.83 7.30
C ALA A 89 -7.67 -4.71 6.14
N THR A 90 -7.24 -4.12 5.03
CA THR A 90 -6.66 -4.87 3.90
C THR A 90 -5.16 -5.12 4.09
N LEU A 91 -4.38 -4.12 4.47
CA LEU A 91 -2.91 -4.21 4.49
C LEU A 91 -2.32 -4.86 5.74
N ILE A 92 -2.88 -4.58 6.91
CA ILE A 92 -2.30 -5.09 8.17
C ILE A 92 -2.32 -6.62 8.20
N PRO A 93 -3.42 -7.31 7.84
CA PRO A 93 -3.42 -8.78 7.79
C PRO A 93 -2.39 -9.31 6.80
N TYR A 94 -2.30 -8.70 5.61
CA TYR A 94 -1.37 -9.13 4.58
C TYR A 94 0.10 -9.04 5.02
N VAL A 95 0.50 -7.94 5.68
CA VAL A 95 1.89 -7.81 6.19
C VAL A 95 2.16 -8.77 7.36
N LYS A 96 1.15 -9.09 8.18
CA LYS A 96 1.29 -10.13 9.21
C LYS A 96 1.48 -11.52 8.62
N GLU A 97 0.78 -11.86 7.54
CA GLU A 97 1.02 -13.10 6.81
C GLU A 97 2.44 -13.13 6.22
N MET A 98 2.89 -12.04 5.59
CA MET A 98 4.26 -11.94 5.08
C MET A 98 5.32 -12.16 6.17
N LEU A 99 5.06 -11.68 7.38
CA LEU A 99 5.93 -11.89 8.53
C LEU A 99 5.92 -13.36 8.98
N ALA A 100 4.74 -13.97 9.06
CA ALA A 100 4.60 -15.38 9.42
C ALA A 100 5.29 -16.31 8.40
N ASP A 101 5.23 -15.96 7.11
CA ASP A 101 5.86 -16.69 6.01
C ASP A 101 7.38 -16.38 5.88
N GLY A 102 7.95 -15.57 6.78
CA GLY A 102 9.36 -15.18 6.78
C GLY A 102 9.78 -14.33 5.57
N LYS A 103 8.82 -13.73 4.87
CA LYS A 103 9.05 -12.90 3.67
C LYS A 103 9.46 -11.48 4.04
N VAL A 104 9.03 -11.00 5.20
CA VAL A 104 9.51 -9.76 5.83
C VAL A 104 10.08 -10.08 7.20
N THR A 105 11.08 -9.30 7.63
CA THR A 105 11.55 -9.39 9.01
C THR A 105 10.60 -8.69 9.97
N LYS A 106 10.75 -8.98 11.26
CA LYS A 106 9.99 -8.31 12.30
C LYS A 106 10.24 -6.81 12.28
N GLU A 107 11.48 -6.37 12.08
CA GLU A 107 11.86 -4.95 12.00
C GLU A 107 11.18 -4.25 10.82
N GLU A 108 11.12 -4.90 9.66
CA GLU A 108 10.44 -4.36 8.47
C GLU A 108 8.94 -4.24 8.68
N ALA A 109 8.32 -5.26 9.28
CA ALA A 109 6.89 -5.25 9.60
C ALA A 109 6.56 -4.19 10.68
N ASP A 110 7.36 -4.10 11.74
CA ASP A 110 7.19 -3.12 12.82
C ASP A 110 7.36 -1.68 12.32
N GLU A 111 8.35 -1.42 11.46
CA GLU A 111 8.55 -0.13 10.82
C GLU A 111 7.37 0.23 9.92
N PHE A 112 6.83 -0.74 9.17
CA PHE A 112 5.63 -0.53 8.38
C PHE A 112 4.42 -0.18 9.25
N PHE A 113 4.15 -0.95 10.31
CA PHE A 113 3.03 -0.69 11.20
C PHE A 113 3.17 0.66 11.92
N LYS A 114 4.39 1.04 12.30
CA LYS A 114 4.69 2.35 12.89
C LYS A 114 4.38 3.48 11.92
N ARG A 115 4.79 3.34 10.65
CA ARG A 115 4.56 4.37 9.63
C ARG A 115 3.11 4.45 9.17
N ILE A 116 2.40 3.32 9.04
CA ILE A 116 0.95 3.33 8.80
C ILE A 116 0.25 4.12 9.90
N LYS A 117 0.59 3.88 11.17
CA LYS A 117 0.02 4.66 12.28
C LYS A 117 0.33 6.16 12.19
N ALA A 118 1.46 6.54 11.61
CA ALA A 118 1.89 7.94 11.44
C ALA A 118 1.36 8.63 10.17
N CYS A 119 0.66 7.91 9.28
CA CYS A 119 -0.08 8.52 8.16
C CYS A 119 -1.38 9.22 8.60
N TYR A 120 -1.65 9.19 9.91
CA TYR A 120 -2.82 9.74 10.59
C TYR A 120 -2.35 10.68 11.70
#